data_AF-A0A4U5UMY0-F1
#
_entry.id   AF-A0A4U5UMY0-F1
#
_cell.length_a   1.000
_cell.length_b   1.000
_cell.length_c   1.000
_cell.angle_alpha   90.00
_cell.angle_beta   90.00
_cell.angle_gamma   90.00
#
_symmetry.space_group_name_H-M   'P 1'
#
loop_
_entity.id
_entity.type
_entity.pdbx_description
1 polymer ?
#
loop_
_entity_poly.entity_id
_entity_poly.type
_entity_poly.pdbx_seq_one_letter_code
_entity_poly.pdbx_strand_id
1 'polypeptide(L)'
;MMGGAELGGREGRSDLWRTSRLRSMPTMTSTRVWTGNKSKMVKALGSSEEAVFLQHRLDDMNQRWSDLKAKSANIRAHLEASAERWSRLLGLLEELWRWICMKDEELAKQMPIGGDVPTLLQQQNHCTTLRSELKEREHLVVSTLDQARMFLADQPIEGPGEPRKNLQPKTDLTPEEKARGLARAIRKQTGEVRERWERLKGHMGGWQSQVEGALERLQELQSSMDQLDLRLTQAEEAKATWQPVGDLLIDSLQDHIDRTMAFREEIAPLRQDVRIVNELSAELTPLDIQLSSTASRQLDQLNMRWKLLQVAVEDRLKLLQEAHRDFGPSSQHFLSMDLLDLNVAQNTFEQHKLTNNNQLLSVPDVINCLTSIYDGLEQEHKDLVNVPLCVDMCLNWLLNVYDTGRSGKIRVLSMKIGLLSLCKGHLEEKYKYLFSQVASAGDTCDQRQLGLLLHEAIQIPRQLGEVAAFGGSNIEPSVRSCFQHVTNKVELEPRQFVDWMRLEPQSMVWLPVLHRVAAAETAKHQAKCNICKECPIVGFRYRSLKHFNYDVCQSCFFSGRTAKGHKLNYPMVEYCTPVRD
;
A
#
# COMPACT_ATOMS: atom_id res chain seq x y z
N MET A 1 61.07 23.21 -43.36
CA MET A 1 61.41 24.39 -44.17
C MET A 1 60.43 25.49 -43.80
N MET A 2 60.79 26.74 -43.52
CA MET A 2 62.08 27.39 -43.24
C MET A 2 61.82 28.48 -42.16
N GLY A 3 62.87 29.05 -41.54
CA GLY A 3 62.72 30.22 -40.64
C GLY A 3 63.27 30.06 -39.22
N GLY A 4 64.53 29.64 -39.07
CA GLY A 4 65.24 29.71 -37.80
C GLY A 4 66.24 30.87 -37.79
N ALA A 5 66.04 31.86 -36.91
CA ALA A 5 67.00 32.92 -36.58
C ALA A 5 66.65 33.56 -35.21
N GLU A 6 67.57 34.37 -34.67
CA GLU A 6 67.37 35.29 -33.52
C GLU A 6 67.13 34.73 -32.10
N LEU A 7 67.65 33.54 -31.76
CA LEU A 7 67.74 33.08 -30.35
C LEU A 7 69.11 33.32 -29.66
N GLY A 8 70.12 33.88 -30.35
CA GLY A 8 71.47 34.06 -29.79
C GLY A 8 71.69 35.25 -28.83
N GLY A 9 70.68 36.12 -28.62
CA GLY A 9 70.91 37.48 -28.10
C GLY A 9 70.89 37.69 -26.58
N ARG A 10 70.48 36.71 -25.76
CA ARG A 10 70.21 36.95 -24.31
C ARG A 10 70.85 35.97 -23.32
N GLU A 11 71.06 34.69 -23.66
CA GLU A 11 71.57 33.70 -22.70
C GLU A 11 72.97 34.04 -22.16
N GLY A 12 73.89 34.47 -23.04
CA GLY A 12 75.25 34.88 -22.65
C GLY A 12 75.33 36.02 -21.62
N ARG A 13 74.25 36.76 -21.35
CA ARG A 13 74.21 37.76 -20.26
C ARG A 13 74.01 37.13 -18.87
N SER A 14 73.43 35.93 -18.77
CA SER A 14 73.15 35.29 -17.47
C SER A 14 74.41 34.78 -16.79
N ASP A 15 75.28 34.08 -17.54
CA ASP A 15 76.51 33.53 -16.98
C ASP A 15 77.61 34.59 -16.79
N LEU A 16 77.57 35.68 -17.56
CA LEU A 16 78.36 36.89 -17.26
C LEU A 16 78.04 37.45 -15.86
N TRP A 17 76.78 37.44 -15.40
CA TRP A 17 76.43 37.84 -14.03
C TRP A 17 76.93 36.85 -12.97
N ARG A 18 76.83 35.54 -13.24
CA ARG A 18 77.25 34.49 -12.29
C ARG A 18 78.77 34.48 -12.10
N THR A 19 79.53 34.59 -13.20
CA THR A 19 80.99 34.77 -13.18
C THR A 19 81.40 36.11 -12.57
N SER A 20 80.64 37.20 -12.81
CA SER A 20 80.91 38.51 -12.20
C SER A 20 80.74 38.50 -10.67
N ARG A 21 79.72 37.83 -10.12
CA ARG A 21 79.51 37.78 -8.65
C ARG A 21 80.61 36.99 -7.92
N LEU A 22 81.23 36.00 -8.57
CA LEU A 22 82.42 35.31 -8.03
C LEU A 22 83.71 36.15 -8.22
N ARG A 23 83.86 36.87 -9.33
CA ARG A 23 84.99 37.80 -9.55
C ARG A 23 84.92 39.07 -8.69
N SER A 24 83.75 39.45 -8.14
CA SER A 24 83.59 40.70 -7.38
C SER A 24 83.83 40.59 -5.87
N MET A 25 83.90 39.39 -5.29
CA MET A 25 84.38 39.27 -3.89
C MET A 25 85.86 39.67 -3.75
N PRO A 26 86.78 39.27 -4.65
CA PRO A 26 88.12 39.86 -4.73
C PRO A 26 88.14 41.40 -4.95
N THR A 27 87.11 41.99 -5.59
CA THR A 27 87.07 43.45 -5.78
C THR A 27 86.61 44.22 -4.55
N MET A 28 86.01 43.59 -3.53
CA MET A 28 85.65 44.26 -2.26
C MET A 28 86.88 44.63 -1.42
N THR A 29 87.86 43.73 -1.31
CA THR A 29 89.16 44.03 -0.68
C THR A 29 89.99 44.93 -1.60
N SER A 30 90.04 44.63 -2.90
CA SER A 30 90.80 45.43 -3.86
C SER A 30 90.33 46.89 -3.90
N THR A 31 89.03 47.19 -4.03
CA THR A 31 88.55 48.60 -4.08
C THR A 31 88.88 49.41 -2.83
N ARG A 32 88.86 48.82 -1.62
CA ARG A 32 89.34 49.48 -0.40
C ARG A 32 90.86 49.75 -0.41
N VAL A 33 91.65 48.84 -0.96
CA VAL A 33 93.10 49.05 -1.15
C VAL A 33 93.36 50.13 -2.22
N TRP A 34 92.60 50.14 -3.31
CA TRP A 34 92.72 51.15 -4.38
C TRP A 34 92.31 52.55 -3.93
N THR A 35 91.25 52.73 -3.12
CA THR A 35 90.93 54.06 -2.57
C THR A 35 91.97 54.55 -1.57
N GLY A 36 92.53 53.65 -0.74
CA GLY A 36 93.67 53.97 0.14
C GLY A 36 94.96 54.30 -0.62
N ASN A 37 95.22 53.63 -1.75
CA ASN A 37 96.41 53.85 -2.57
C ASN A 37 96.26 55.00 -3.58
N LYS A 38 95.04 55.44 -3.92
CA LYS A 38 94.77 56.59 -4.81
C LYS A 38 95.59 57.83 -4.40
N SER A 39 95.53 58.21 -3.13
CA SER A 39 96.28 59.35 -2.57
C SER A 39 97.81 59.15 -2.59
N LYS A 40 98.29 57.89 -2.58
CA LYS A 40 99.73 57.56 -2.64
C LYS A 40 100.26 57.58 -4.07
N MET A 41 99.54 56.97 -5.02
CA MET A 41 99.94 56.89 -6.43
C MET A 41 99.92 58.27 -7.10
N VAL A 42 98.91 59.09 -6.83
CA VAL A 42 98.81 60.45 -7.39
C VAL A 42 99.90 61.38 -6.83
N LYS A 43 100.32 61.19 -5.57
CA LYS A 43 101.48 61.91 -5.00
C LYS A 43 102.83 61.45 -5.56
N ALA A 44 102.94 60.24 -6.10
CA ALA A 44 104.20 59.68 -6.60
C ALA A 44 104.54 60.08 -8.04
N LEU A 45 103.57 60.58 -8.82
CA LEU A 45 103.73 60.91 -10.25
C LEU A 45 103.94 62.40 -10.54
N GLY A 46 103.88 63.27 -9.52
CA GLY A 46 104.05 64.71 -9.68
C GLY A 46 102.99 65.37 -10.57
N SER A 47 103.29 66.57 -11.07
CA SER A 47 102.41 67.34 -11.96
C SER A 47 102.57 66.95 -13.44
N SER A 48 102.55 65.65 -13.75
CA SER A 48 102.49 65.12 -15.12
C SER A 48 101.04 65.04 -15.61
N GLU A 49 100.80 65.25 -16.91
CA GLU A 49 99.49 65.02 -17.55
C GLU A 49 99.01 63.56 -17.35
N GLU A 50 99.95 62.62 -17.29
CA GLU A 50 99.68 61.20 -17.02
C GLU A 50 99.07 60.97 -15.64
N ALA A 51 99.47 61.77 -14.64
CA ALA A 51 98.92 61.71 -13.29
C ALA A 51 97.47 62.20 -13.26
N VAL A 52 97.16 63.26 -14.02
CA VAL A 52 95.80 63.80 -14.20
C VAL A 52 94.91 62.77 -14.92
N PHE A 53 95.42 62.13 -15.97
CA PHE A 53 94.72 61.07 -16.70
C PHE A 53 94.44 59.83 -15.84
N LEU A 54 95.42 59.39 -15.02
CA LEU A 54 95.23 58.30 -14.06
C LEU A 54 94.20 58.65 -12.98
N GLN A 55 94.26 59.87 -12.43
CA GLN A 55 93.27 60.36 -11.47
C GLN A 55 91.85 60.36 -12.08
N HIS A 56 91.68 60.89 -13.29
CA HIS A 56 90.39 60.91 -13.98
C HIS A 56 89.82 59.49 -14.22
N ARG A 57 90.66 58.53 -14.63
CA ARG A 57 90.25 57.12 -14.79
C ARG A 57 89.90 56.45 -13.46
N LEU A 58 90.56 56.82 -12.37
CA LEU A 58 90.22 56.34 -11.03
C LEU A 58 88.92 56.98 -10.52
N ASP A 59 88.64 58.23 -10.84
CA ASP A 59 87.38 58.89 -10.49
C ASP A 59 86.20 58.29 -11.29
N ASP A 60 86.35 58.09 -12.59
CA ASP A 60 85.38 57.37 -13.44
C ASP A 60 85.09 55.94 -12.90
N MET A 61 86.13 55.18 -12.54
CA MET A 61 85.95 53.85 -11.95
C MET A 61 85.23 53.90 -10.60
N ASN A 62 85.57 54.86 -9.72
CA ASN A 62 84.90 55.02 -8.43
C ASN A 62 83.45 55.51 -8.58
N GLN A 63 83.16 56.38 -9.56
CA GLN A 63 81.81 56.82 -9.88
C GLN A 63 80.97 55.64 -10.37
N ARG A 64 81.44 54.86 -11.35
CA ARG A 64 80.74 53.66 -11.83
C ARG A 64 80.50 52.62 -10.73
N TRP A 65 81.43 52.48 -9.77
CA TRP A 65 81.26 51.62 -8.60
C TRP A 65 80.24 52.18 -7.61
N SER A 66 80.21 53.50 -7.39
CA SER A 66 79.20 54.20 -6.60
C SER A 66 77.81 54.04 -7.22
N ASP A 67 77.68 54.27 -8.53
CA ASP A 67 76.45 54.07 -9.31
C ASP A 67 75.96 52.62 -9.23
N LEU A 68 76.87 51.64 -9.34
CA LEU A 68 76.55 50.22 -9.22
C LEU A 68 76.08 49.87 -7.80
N LYS A 69 76.72 50.43 -6.77
CA LYS A 69 76.31 50.28 -5.36
C LYS A 69 74.95 50.92 -5.10
N ALA A 70 74.69 52.12 -5.64
CA ALA A 70 73.40 52.80 -5.56
C ALA A 70 72.29 52.02 -6.28
N LYS A 71 72.55 51.53 -7.51
CA LYS A 71 71.65 50.65 -8.26
C LYS A 71 71.37 49.35 -7.48
N SER A 72 72.39 48.72 -6.89
CA SER A 72 72.24 47.54 -6.04
C SER A 72 71.44 47.81 -4.76
N ALA A 73 71.60 48.98 -4.14
CA ALA A 73 70.82 49.38 -2.97
C ALA A 73 69.35 49.65 -3.33
N ASN A 74 69.08 50.34 -4.43
CA ASN A 74 67.73 50.61 -4.93
C ASN A 74 67.00 49.31 -5.31
N ILE A 75 67.68 48.39 -6.03
CA ILE A 75 67.15 47.05 -6.33
C ILE A 75 66.83 46.28 -5.05
N ARG A 76 67.67 46.36 -4.01
CA ARG A 76 67.41 45.70 -2.73
C ARG A 76 66.19 46.28 -2.02
N ALA A 77 66.12 47.61 -1.86
CA ALA A 77 65.00 48.28 -1.22
C ALA A 77 63.67 48.02 -1.95
N HIS A 78 63.68 48.00 -3.29
CA HIS A 78 62.53 47.62 -4.10
C HIS A 78 62.11 46.15 -3.88
N LEU A 79 63.07 45.21 -3.83
CA LEU A 79 62.78 43.81 -3.52
C LEU A 79 62.19 43.66 -2.11
N GLU A 80 62.75 44.33 -1.11
CA GLU A 80 62.32 44.29 0.29
C GLU A 80 60.92 44.89 0.49
N ALA A 81 60.65 46.10 -0.02
CA ALA A 81 59.32 46.72 0.01
C ALA A 81 58.27 45.88 -0.74
N SER A 82 58.67 45.22 -1.85
CA SER A 82 57.78 44.29 -2.54
C SER A 82 57.51 43.04 -1.70
N ALA A 83 58.53 42.46 -1.04
CA ALA A 83 58.39 41.26 -0.24
C ALA A 83 57.41 41.45 0.93
N GLU A 84 57.35 42.63 1.56
CA GLU A 84 56.33 42.92 2.58
C GLU A 84 54.89 42.94 2.01
N ARG A 85 54.71 43.49 0.80
CA ARG A 85 53.41 43.50 0.11
C ARG A 85 52.98 42.07 -0.25
N TRP A 86 53.92 41.26 -0.74
CA TRP A 86 53.67 39.86 -1.10
C TRP A 86 53.47 38.96 0.12
N SER A 87 54.12 39.25 1.25
CA SER A 87 53.90 38.54 2.52
C SER A 87 52.49 38.81 3.07
N ARG A 88 52.01 40.06 2.95
CA ARG A 88 50.61 40.42 3.25
C ARG A 88 49.62 39.69 2.32
N LEU A 89 49.90 39.65 1.02
CA LEU A 89 49.07 38.92 0.05
C LEU A 89 49.03 37.41 0.32
N LEU A 90 50.16 36.79 0.70
CA LEU A 90 50.19 35.39 1.12
C LEU A 90 49.36 35.15 2.38
N GLY A 91 49.46 36.03 3.39
CA GLY A 91 48.63 35.96 4.59
C GLY A 91 47.12 35.98 4.30
N LEU A 92 46.68 36.87 3.39
CA LEU A 92 45.28 36.92 2.93
C LEU A 92 44.86 35.64 2.18
N LEU A 93 45.73 35.09 1.32
CA LEU A 93 45.46 33.82 0.62
C LEU A 93 45.39 32.64 1.61
N GLU A 94 46.19 32.62 2.68
CA GLU A 94 46.07 31.61 3.74
C GLU A 94 44.82 31.81 4.60
N GLU A 95 44.40 33.05 4.89
CA GLU A 95 43.16 33.35 5.62
C GLU A 95 41.93 32.89 4.83
N LEU A 96 41.85 33.26 3.54
CA LEU A 96 40.80 32.79 2.64
C LEU A 96 40.78 31.27 2.54
N TRP A 97 41.94 30.61 2.44
CA TRP A 97 42.04 29.15 2.46
C TRP A 97 41.45 28.55 3.75
N ARG A 98 41.84 29.06 4.92
CA ARG A 98 41.34 28.58 6.22
C ARG A 98 39.83 28.75 6.34
N TRP A 99 39.29 29.88 5.91
CA TRP A 99 37.86 30.15 5.92
C TRP A 99 37.09 29.23 4.95
N ILE A 100 37.59 29.02 3.73
CA ILE A 100 37.00 28.07 2.77
C ILE A 100 37.01 26.64 3.31
N CYS A 101 38.07 26.21 4.00
CA CYS A 101 38.11 24.89 4.65
C CYS A 101 37.02 24.76 5.73
N MET A 102 36.92 25.75 6.62
CA MET A 102 35.90 25.76 7.67
C MET A 102 34.47 25.74 7.11
N LYS A 103 34.20 26.43 5.99
CA LYS A 103 32.87 26.41 5.35
C LYS A 103 32.57 25.12 4.58
N ASP A 104 33.57 24.46 4.00
CA ASP A 104 33.45 23.11 3.42
C ASP A 104 33.18 22.05 4.53
N GLU A 105 33.80 22.22 5.71
CA GLU A 105 33.51 21.39 6.89
C GLU A 105 32.14 21.69 7.54
N GLU A 106 31.66 22.93 7.54
CA GLU A 106 30.31 23.28 7.99
C GLU A 106 29.23 22.70 7.08
N LEU A 107 29.44 22.75 5.76
CA LEU A 107 28.58 22.13 4.76
C LEU A 107 28.55 20.60 4.89
N ALA A 108 29.71 19.96 5.07
CA ALA A 108 29.80 18.52 5.27
C ALA A 108 29.05 18.03 6.54
N LYS A 109 28.94 18.86 7.58
CA LYS A 109 28.17 18.57 8.80
C LYS A 109 26.64 18.65 8.60
N GLN A 110 26.15 19.14 7.45
CA GLN A 110 24.73 19.12 7.12
C GLN A 110 24.25 17.77 6.57
N MET A 111 25.17 16.87 6.18
CA MET A 111 24.83 15.57 5.60
C MET A 111 24.50 14.53 6.69
N PRO A 112 23.56 13.59 6.48
CA PRO A 112 22.80 13.30 5.26
C PRO A 112 21.56 14.20 5.06
N ILE A 113 20.84 13.99 3.96
CA ILE A 113 19.57 14.68 3.66
C ILE A 113 18.52 14.35 4.73
N GLY A 114 17.78 15.35 5.20
CA GLY A 114 16.74 15.19 6.22
C GLY A 114 15.58 14.29 5.81
N GLY A 115 15.12 13.43 6.72
CA GLY A 115 14.01 12.48 6.51
C GLY A 115 12.61 13.04 6.77
N ASP A 116 12.48 14.36 6.98
CA ASP A 116 11.23 15.06 7.24
C ASP A 116 11.29 16.53 6.81
N VAL A 117 10.12 17.12 6.55
CA VAL A 117 9.98 18.51 6.06
C VAL A 117 10.58 19.55 7.02
N PRO A 118 10.40 19.49 8.35
CA PRO A 118 11.07 20.41 9.29
C PRO A 118 12.61 20.39 9.18
N THR A 119 13.22 19.21 9.10
CA THR A 119 14.67 19.06 8.98
C THR A 119 15.17 19.58 7.63
N LEU A 120 14.43 19.32 6.54
CA LEU A 120 14.77 19.87 5.21
C LEU A 120 14.62 21.39 5.13
N LEU A 121 13.61 21.98 5.79
CA LEU A 121 13.50 23.44 5.92
C LEU A 121 14.67 24.03 6.71
N GLN A 122 15.16 23.35 7.74
CA GLN A 122 16.38 23.77 8.45
C GLN A 122 17.62 23.69 7.53
N GLN A 123 17.81 22.60 6.78
CA GLN A 123 18.91 22.45 5.82
C GLN A 123 18.83 23.48 4.68
N GLN A 124 17.63 23.79 4.19
CA GLN A 124 17.41 24.83 3.17
C GLN A 124 17.79 26.22 3.71
N ASN A 125 17.38 26.56 4.93
CA ASN A 125 17.75 27.82 5.60
C ASN A 125 19.26 27.94 5.87
N HIS A 126 19.95 26.83 6.12
CA HIS A 126 21.42 26.83 6.15
C HIS A 126 22.00 27.09 4.77
N CYS A 127 21.48 26.47 3.70
CA CYS A 127 21.95 26.66 2.33
C CYS A 127 21.77 28.12 1.85
N THR A 128 20.63 28.75 2.12
CA THR A 128 20.38 30.16 1.75
C THR A 128 21.32 31.11 2.52
N THR A 129 21.58 30.85 3.80
CA THR A 129 22.53 31.60 4.63
C THR A 129 23.96 31.50 4.07
N LEU A 130 24.46 30.27 3.87
CA LEU A 130 25.79 30.00 3.30
C LEU A 130 25.94 30.61 1.90
N ARG A 131 24.90 30.56 1.07
CA ARG A 131 24.85 31.19 -0.26
C ARG A 131 24.97 32.72 -0.19
N SER A 132 24.54 33.38 0.89
CA SER A 132 24.78 34.82 1.10
C SER A 132 26.24 35.10 1.47
N GLU A 133 26.77 34.39 2.48
CA GLU A 133 28.17 34.56 2.92
C GLU A 133 29.17 34.35 1.77
N LEU A 134 28.93 33.36 0.91
CA LEU A 134 29.74 33.09 -0.28
C LEU A 134 29.69 34.27 -1.27
N LYS A 135 28.52 34.86 -1.54
CA LYS A 135 28.39 36.02 -2.43
C LYS A 135 29.09 37.26 -1.87
N GLU A 136 28.95 37.51 -0.57
CA GLU A 136 29.60 38.64 0.10
C GLU A 136 31.13 38.54 0.05
N ARG A 137 31.68 37.33 0.16
CA ARG A 137 33.15 37.11 0.06
C ARG A 137 33.66 36.89 -1.37
N GLU A 138 32.81 36.66 -2.37
CA GLU A 138 33.25 36.36 -3.74
C GLU A 138 34.14 37.46 -4.33
N HIS A 139 33.78 38.74 -4.14
CA HIS A 139 34.61 39.86 -4.58
C HIS A 139 35.99 39.88 -3.91
N LEU A 140 36.09 39.54 -2.62
CA LEU A 140 37.37 39.46 -1.91
C LEU A 140 38.23 38.29 -2.42
N VAL A 141 37.63 37.13 -2.69
CA VAL A 141 38.34 35.97 -3.26
C VAL A 141 38.85 36.30 -4.66
N VAL A 142 38.00 36.79 -5.55
CA VAL A 142 38.37 37.13 -6.94
C VAL A 142 39.46 38.20 -6.97
N SER A 143 39.29 39.32 -6.26
CA SER A 143 40.28 40.41 -6.25
C SER A 143 41.61 40.02 -5.59
N THR A 144 41.63 39.07 -4.64
CA THR A 144 42.88 38.55 -4.06
C THR A 144 43.58 37.60 -5.04
N LEU A 145 42.83 36.73 -5.73
CA LEU A 145 43.35 35.84 -6.77
C LEU A 145 43.90 36.62 -7.98
N ASP A 146 43.28 37.72 -8.38
CA ASP A 146 43.77 38.57 -9.47
C ASP A 146 44.99 39.42 -9.07
N GLN A 147 45.06 39.91 -7.83
CA GLN A 147 46.29 40.52 -7.31
C GLN A 147 47.47 39.54 -7.33
N ALA A 148 47.24 38.28 -6.95
CA ALA A 148 48.24 37.23 -7.04
C ALA A 148 48.60 36.88 -8.49
N ARG A 149 47.61 36.82 -9.39
CA ARG A 149 47.82 36.61 -10.83
C ARG A 149 48.70 37.69 -11.46
N MET A 150 48.43 38.97 -11.18
CA MET A 150 49.23 40.07 -11.70
C MET A 150 50.67 40.02 -11.18
N PHE A 151 50.85 39.84 -9.87
CA PHE A 151 52.19 39.66 -9.30
C PHE A 151 52.97 38.48 -9.90
N LEU A 152 52.29 37.36 -10.19
CA LEU A 152 52.90 36.18 -10.81
C LEU A 152 53.21 36.36 -12.31
N ALA A 153 52.50 37.26 -13.01
CA ALA A 153 52.82 37.65 -14.38
C ALA A 153 54.06 38.55 -14.47
N ASP A 154 54.30 39.38 -13.44
CA ASP A 154 55.52 40.20 -13.31
C ASP A 154 56.77 39.39 -12.92
N GLN A 155 56.65 38.08 -12.63
CA GLN A 155 57.80 37.22 -12.33
C GLN A 155 58.45 36.67 -13.61
N PRO A 156 59.81 36.59 -13.67
CA PRO A 156 60.49 35.96 -14.79
C PRO A 156 60.15 34.47 -14.86
N ILE A 157 59.86 33.99 -16.07
CA ILE A 157 59.47 32.60 -16.35
C ILE A 157 60.53 31.62 -15.81
N GLU A 158 60.10 30.66 -14.99
CA GLU A 158 60.96 29.56 -14.53
C GLU A 158 61.17 28.56 -15.68
N GLY A 159 62.32 28.64 -16.35
CA GLY A 159 62.78 27.60 -17.26
C GLY A 159 63.09 26.28 -16.52
N PRO A 160 63.22 25.15 -17.24
CA PRO A 160 63.42 23.83 -16.64
C PRO A 160 64.62 23.81 -15.67
N GLY A 161 64.38 23.43 -14.43
CA GLY A 161 65.40 23.48 -13.38
C GLY A 161 66.44 22.38 -13.52
N GLU A 162 67.69 22.74 -13.84
CA GLU A 162 68.82 21.82 -13.71
C GLU A 162 68.93 21.29 -12.25
N PRO A 163 69.12 19.97 -12.06
CA PRO A 163 69.18 19.38 -10.73
C PRO A 163 70.49 19.76 -10.02
N ARG A 164 70.45 20.82 -9.21
CA ARG A 164 71.57 21.30 -8.38
C ARG A 164 71.95 20.28 -7.29
N LYS A 165 72.81 19.33 -7.65
CA LYS A 165 73.63 18.58 -6.69
C LYS A 165 74.59 19.54 -5.98
N ASN A 166 74.32 19.79 -4.70
CA ASN A 166 75.26 20.02 -3.58
C ASN A 166 74.57 20.83 -2.48
N LEU A 167 74.19 20.16 -1.38
CA LEU A 167 73.65 20.82 -0.21
C LEU A 167 74.78 21.29 0.72
N GLN A 168 74.81 22.58 1.02
CA GLN A 168 75.27 23.10 2.31
C GLN A 168 74.24 24.14 2.79
N PRO A 169 73.79 24.09 4.06
CA PRO A 169 72.84 25.05 4.58
C PRO A 169 73.51 26.40 4.78
N LYS A 170 73.18 27.37 3.92
CA LYS A 170 73.47 28.79 4.19
C LYS A 170 72.32 29.37 5.02
N THR A 171 72.63 29.77 6.24
CA THR A 171 71.66 30.30 7.21
C THR A 171 70.98 31.58 6.70
N ASP A 172 71.71 32.42 5.96
CA ASP A 172 71.18 33.62 5.32
C ASP A 172 70.85 33.39 3.84
N LEU A 173 69.58 33.09 3.57
CA LEU A 173 69.01 33.17 2.21
C LEU A 173 69.12 34.59 1.66
N THR A 174 69.57 34.74 0.42
CA THR A 174 69.65 36.07 -0.23
C THR A 174 68.24 36.65 -0.46
N PRO A 175 68.08 37.98 -0.57
CA PRO A 175 66.78 38.60 -0.86
C PRO A 175 66.13 38.07 -2.15
N GLU A 176 66.93 37.71 -3.16
CA GLU A 176 66.47 37.05 -4.38
C GLU A 176 65.87 35.66 -4.13
N GLU A 177 66.48 34.86 -3.24
CA GLU A 177 66.01 33.52 -2.90
C GLU A 177 64.77 33.57 -2.00
N LYS A 178 64.71 34.53 -1.07
CA LYS A 178 63.51 34.82 -0.26
C LYS A 178 62.33 35.23 -1.16
N ALA A 179 62.54 36.15 -2.11
CA ALA A 179 61.51 36.56 -3.07
C ALA A 179 61.02 35.39 -3.95
N ARG A 180 61.93 34.54 -4.46
CA ARG A 180 61.54 33.33 -5.23
C ARG A 180 60.78 32.30 -4.38
N GLY A 181 61.13 32.15 -3.11
CA GLY A 181 60.40 31.30 -2.16
C GLY A 181 58.97 31.79 -1.96
N LEU A 182 58.82 33.09 -1.70
CA LEU A 182 57.53 33.76 -1.55
C LEU A 182 56.67 33.69 -2.82
N ALA A 183 57.26 33.86 -4.00
CA ALA A 183 56.56 33.70 -5.28
C ALA A 183 56.03 32.27 -5.50
N ARG A 184 56.81 31.23 -5.15
CA ARG A 184 56.33 29.84 -5.19
C ARG A 184 55.24 29.55 -4.17
N ALA A 185 55.36 30.09 -2.95
CA ALA A 185 54.32 29.96 -1.92
C ALA A 185 53.00 30.60 -2.37
N ILE A 186 53.05 31.83 -2.89
CA ILE A 186 51.88 32.53 -3.45
C ILE A 186 51.29 31.76 -4.63
N ARG A 187 52.11 31.25 -5.57
CA ARG A 187 51.61 30.44 -6.70
C ARG A 187 50.88 29.19 -6.22
N LYS A 188 51.44 28.46 -5.25
CA LYS A 188 50.80 27.29 -4.63
C LYS A 188 49.47 27.68 -3.97
N GLN A 189 49.49 28.68 -3.08
CA GLN A 189 48.32 29.09 -2.30
C GLN A 189 47.20 29.65 -3.21
N THR A 190 47.55 30.37 -4.27
CA THR A 190 46.60 30.86 -5.29
C THR A 190 45.92 29.71 -6.03
N GLY A 191 46.64 28.62 -6.29
CA GLY A 191 46.07 27.38 -6.83
C GLY A 191 45.08 26.75 -5.86
N GLU A 192 45.52 26.46 -4.62
CA GLU A 192 44.67 25.82 -3.62
C GLU A 192 43.42 26.64 -3.24
N VAL A 193 43.53 27.96 -3.11
CA VAL A 193 42.37 28.85 -2.87
C VAL A 193 41.40 28.79 -4.04
N ARG A 194 41.87 28.87 -5.28
CA ARG A 194 41.02 28.78 -6.48
C ARG A 194 40.30 27.43 -6.56
N GLU A 195 41.04 26.33 -6.39
CA GLU A 195 40.50 24.97 -6.46
C GLU A 195 39.45 24.73 -5.37
N ARG A 196 39.76 25.07 -4.11
CA ARG A 196 38.81 24.91 -3.00
C ARG A 196 37.61 25.86 -3.12
N TRP A 197 37.78 27.06 -3.69
CA TRP A 197 36.67 28.00 -3.92
C TRP A 197 35.66 27.47 -4.94
N GLU A 198 36.13 27.03 -6.12
CA GLU A 198 35.23 26.47 -7.13
C GLU A 198 34.62 25.14 -6.68
N ARG A 199 35.37 24.30 -5.95
CA ARG A 199 34.84 23.08 -5.33
C ARG A 199 33.74 23.38 -4.30
N LEU A 200 33.93 24.35 -3.40
CA LEU A 200 32.93 24.73 -2.40
C LEU A 200 31.67 25.31 -3.06
N LYS A 201 31.80 26.16 -4.08
CA LYS A 201 30.65 26.65 -4.87
C LYS A 201 29.90 25.51 -5.55
N GLY A 202 30.62 24.56 -6.15
CA GLY A 202 30.04 23.37 -6.78
C GLY A 202 29.31 22.45 -5.78
N HIS A 203 29.96 22.16 -4.64
CA HIS A 203 29.37 21.38 -3.54
C HIS A 203 28.09 22.04 -3.01
N MET A 204 28.12 23.34 -2.70
CA MET A 204 26.95 24.08 -2.20
C MET A 204 25.81 24.11 -3.24
N GLY A 205 26.13 24.34 -4.51
CA GLY A 205 25.13 24.32 -5.60
C GLY A 205 24.46 22.95 -5.78
N GLY A 206 25.25 21.87 -5.78
CA GLY A 206 24.74 20.50 -5.87
C GLY A 206 23.92 20.10 -4.65
N TRP A 207 24.44 20.34 -3.44
CA TRP A 207 23.75 20.07 -2.18
C TRP A 207 22.43 20.84 -2.06
N GLN A 208 22.40 22.12 -2.41
CA GLN A 208 21.15 22.89 -2.39
C GLN A 208 20.12 22.34 -3.38
N SER A 209 20.54 21.94 -4.59
CA SER A 209 19.63 21.29 -5.55
C SER A 209 19.11 19.93 -5.05
N GLN A 210 19.87 19.20 -4.25
CA GLN A 210 19.43 17.97 -3.60
C GLN A 210 18.44 18.26 -2.47
N VAL A 211 18.72 19.22 -1.59
CA VAL A 211 17.81 19.63 -0.51
C VAL A 211 16.49 20.19 -1.05
N GLU A 212 16.53 21.02 -2.09
CA GLU A 212 15.32 21.57 -2.73
C GLU A 212 14.47 20.47 -3.39
N GLY A 213 15.08 19.57 -4.16
CA GLY A 213 14.38 18.44 -4.79
C GLY A 213 14.00 17.29 -3.85
N ALA A 214 14.55 17.26 -2.63
CA ALA A 214 14.09 16.40 -1.54
C ALA A 214 12.89 17.02 -0.82
N LEU A 215 12.93 18.34 -0.60
CA LEU A 215 11.87 19.08 0.10
C LEU A 215 10.56 19.06 -0.68
N GLU A 216 10.61 19.27 -2.00
CA GLU A 216 9.47 19.18 -2.90
C GLU A 216 8.76 17.80 -2.78
N ARG A 217 9.53 16.71 -2.87
CA ARG A 217 9.00 15.33 -2.75
C ARG A 217 8.45 15.00 -1.36
N LEU A 218 9.12 15.42 -0.28
CA LEU A 218 8.59 15.20 1.07
C LEU A 218 7.34 16.06 1.35
N GLN A 219 7.22 17.24 0.76
CA GLN A 219 6.01 18.06 0.83
C GLN A 219 4.85 17.44 0.04
N GLU A 220 5.09 16.89 -1.15
CA GLU A 220 4.08 16.16 -1.93
C GLU A 220 3.63 14.87 -1.23
N LEU A 221 4.56 14.09 -0.68
CA LEU A 221 4.26 12.91 0.13
C LEU A 221 3.45 13.28 1.38
N GLN A 222 3.86 14.28 2.16
CA GLN A 222 3.14 14.72 3.36
C GLN A 222 1.73 15.20 3.01
N SER A 223 1.58 16.04 1.99
CA SER A 223 0.27 16.51 1.53
C SER A 223 -0.64 15.36 1.09
N SER A 224 -0.09 14.35 0.42
CA SER A 224 -0.83 13.15 0.00
C SER A 224 -1.21 12.26 1.20
N MET A 225 -0.34 12.15 2.20
CA MET A 225 -0.62 11.44 3.45
C MET A 225 -1.70 12.14 4.28
N ASP A 226 -1.66 13.47 4.40
CA ASP A 226 -2.63 14.27 5.15
C ASP A 226 -4.03 14.21 4.48
N GLN A 227 -4.08 14.24 3.14
CA GLN A 227 -5.32 14.04 2.38
C GLN A 227 -5.90 12.63 2.58
N LEU A 228 -5.05 11.60 2.52
CA LEU A 228 -5.45 10.21 2.76
C LEU A 228 -5.94 10.00 4.21
N ASP A 229 -5.28 10.61 5.20
CA ASP A 229 -5.67 10.55 6.61
C ASP A 229 -7.07 11.13 6.84
N LEU A 230 -7.35 12.31 6.27
CA LEU A 230 -8.66 12.96 6.35
C LEU A 230 -9.76 12.07 5.74
N ARG A 231 -9.54 11.53 4.54
CA ARG A 231 -10.55 10.71 3.85
C ARG A 231 -10.75 9.34 4.53
N LEU A 232 -9.69 8.72 5.05
CA LEU A 232 -9.81 7.50 5.84
C LEU A 232 -10.58 7.74 7.13
N THR A 233 -10.34 8.87 7.81
CA THR A 233 -11.05 9.24 9.04
C THR A 233 -12.56 9.42 8.78
N GLN A 234 -12.94 10.12 7.71
CA GLN A 234 -14.35 10.28 7.30
C GLN A 234 -15.03 8.93 7.00
N ALA A 235 -14.33 8.01 6.33
CA ALA A 235 -14.85 6.67 6.04
C ALA A 235 -14.93 5.78 7.30
N GLU A 236 -14.00 5.91 8.24
CA GLU A 236 -14.02 5.23 9.54
C GLU A 236 -15.13 5.77 10.45
N GLU A 237 -15.41 7.07 10.44
CA GLU A 237 -16.56 7.70 11.11
C GLU A 237 -17.89 7.20 10.52
N ALA A 238 -18.03 7.18 9.19
CA ALA A 238 -19.21 6.63 8.53
C ALA A 238 -19.45 5.16 8.90
N LYS A 239 -18.38 4.34 8.88
CA LYS A 239 -18.39 2.95 9.36
C LYS A 239 -18.79 2.84 10.84
N ALA A 240 -18.38 3.77 11.70
CA ALA A 240 -18.69 3.73 13.13
C ALA A 240 -20.19 3.92 13.43
N THR A 241 -20.99 4.42 12.48
CA THR A 241 -22.46 4.50 12.59
C THR A 241 -23.18 3.16 12.36
N TRP A 242 -22.47 2.12 11.92
CA TRP A 242 -23.07 0.86 11.50
C TRP A 242 -23.56 0.00 12.67
N GLN A 243 -24.88 -0.21 12.75
CA GLN A 243 -25.50 -1.18 13.66
C GLN A 243 -25.02 -2.62 13.37
N PRO A 244 -24.85 -3.47 14.41
CA PRO A 244 -24.65 -4.91 14.25
C PRO A 244 -25.72 -5.56 13.37
N VAL A 245 -25.37 -6.60 12.62
CA VAL A 245 -26.30 -7.23 11.66
C VAL A 245 -27.47 -7.93 12.36
N GLY A 246 -27.28 -8.45 13.58
CA GLY A 246 -28.33 -9.06 14.39
C GLY A 246 -29.37 -8.08 14.96
N ASP A 247 -29.07 -6.77 14.97
CA ASP A 247 -29.98 -5.73 15.47
C ASP A 247 -30.85 -5.13 14.35
N LEU A 248 -30.78 -5.67 13.13
CA LEU A 248 -31.46 -5.14 11.94
C LEU A 248 -32.83 -5.82 11.74
N LEU A 249 -33.79 -5.06 11.22
CA LEU A 249 -35.07 -5.62 10.78
C LEU A 249 -34.85 -6.39 9.46
N ILE A 250 -35.45 -7.58 9.36
CA ILE A 250 -35.31 -8.45 8.18
C ILE A 250 -35.74 -7.73 6.89
N ASP A 251 -36.85 -6.98 6.96
CA ASP A 251 -37.37 -6.19 5.83
C ASP A 251 -36.41 -5.09 5.36
N SER A 252 -35.51 -4.60 6.22
CA SER A 252 -34.50 -3.59 5.85
C SER A 252 -33.13 -4.17 5.47
N LEU A 253 -32.94 -5.50 5.49
CA LEU A 253 -31.65 -6.11 5.15
C LEU A 253 -31.18 -5.76 3.73
N GLN A 254 -32.09 -5.74 2.75
CA GLN A 254 -31.76 -5.34 1.37
C GLN A 254 -31.30 -3.87 1.32
N ASP A 255 -32.01 -2.97 1.98
CA ASP A 255 -31.64 -1.57 2.16
C ASP A 255 -30.24 -1.41 2.78
N HIS A 256 -29.88 -2.25 3.75
CA HIS A 256 -28.54 -2.24 4.36
C HIS A 256 -27.47 -2.85 3.45
N ILE A 257 -27.79 -3.86 2.61
CA ILE A 257 -26.88 -4.36 1.57
C ILE A 257 -26.58 -3.24 0.57
N ASP A 258 -27.61 -2.59 0.02
CA ASP A 258 -27.46 -1.57 -1.02
C ASP A 258 -26.71 -0.33 -0.51
N ARG A 259 -26.97 0.11 0.73
CA ARG A 259 -26.18 1.18 1.38
C ARG A 259 -24.72 0.78 1.61
N THR A 260 -24.45 -0.47 1.99
CA THR A 260 -23.06 -0.94 2.22
C THR A 260 -22.32 -1.12 0.88
N MET A 261 -23.03 -1.52 -0.19
CA MET A 261 -22.50 -1.54 -1.57
C MET A 261 -22.21 -0.12 -2.09
N ALA A 262 -23.09 0.85 -1.83
CA ALA A 262 -22.84 2.24 -2.21
C ALA A 262 -21.58 2.80 -1.50
N PHE A 263 -21.44 2.56 -0.20
CA PHE A 263 -20.26 2.96 0.57
C PHE A 263 -18.97 2.28 0.07
N ARG A 264 -19.04 1.01 -0.36
CA ARG A 264 -17.90 0.29 -0.94
C ARG A 264 -17.37 0.97 -2.21
N GLU A 265 -18.25 1.47 -3.07
CA GLU A 265 -17.86 2.20 -4.27
C GLU A 265 -17.43 3.65 -3.96
N GLU A 266 -17.99 4.28 -2.92
CA GLU A 266 -17.56 5.59 -2.39
C GLU A 266 -16.10 5.58 -1.90
N ILE A 267 -15.69 4.52 -1.19
CA ILE A 267 -14.30 4.37 -0.71
C ILE A 267 -13.33 3.82 -1.78
N ALA A 268 -13.83 3.33 -2.91
CA ALA A 268 -12.99 2.71 -3.96
C ALA A 268 -11.85 3.62 -4.47
N PRO A 269 -12.00 4.95 -4.62
CA PRO A 269 -10.91 5.86 -5.00
C PRO A 269 -9.73 5.88 -4.02
N LEU A 270 -9.95 5.62 -2.72
CA LEU A 270 -8.87 5.61 -1.71
C LEU A 270 -7.79 4.57 -2.04
N ARG A 271 -8.13 3.52 -2.80
CA ARG A 271 -7.15 2.57 -3.33
C ARG A 271 -6.06 3.25 -4.18
N GLN A 272 -6.40 4.31 -4.91
CA GLN A 272 -5.44 5.04 -5.74
C GLN A 272 -4.66 6.07 -4.90
N ASP A 273 -5.30 6.75 -3.95
CA ASP A 273 -4.64 7.63 -2.99
C ASP A 273 -3.54 6.88 -2.20
N VAL A 274 -3.88 5.69 -1.67
CA VAL A 274 -2.94 4.78 -1.00
C VAL A 274 -1.80 4.37 -1.94
N ARG A 275 -2.06 4.15 -3.23
CA ARG A 275 -1.00 3.86 -4.20
C ARG A 275 -0.07 5.04 -4.41
N ILE A 276 -0.60 6.23 -4.64
CA ILE A 276 0.18 7.46 -4.85
C ILE A 276 1.10 7.71 -3.65
N VAL A 277 0.59 7.59 -2.43
CA VAL A 277 1.36 7.75 -1.19
C VAL A 277 2.51 6.73 -1.08
N ASN A 278 2.29 5.46 -1.43
CA ASN A 278 3.35 4.45 -1.44
C ASN A 278 4.33 4.62 -2.62
N GLU A 279 3.86 5.09 -3.78
CA GLU A 279 4.67 5.34 -4.97
C GLU A 279 5.61 6.54 -4.74
N LEU A 280 5.11 7.66 -4.18
CA LEU A 280 5.91 8.79 -3.71
C LEU A 280 6.94 8.39 -2.64
N SER A 281 6.56 7.54 -1.68
CA SER A 281 7.51 7.01 -0.70
C SER A 281 8.60 6.13 -1.32
N ALA A 282 8.32 5.44 -2.43
CA ALA A 282 9.30 4.63 -3.12
C ALA A 282 10.33 5.49 -3.90
N GLU A 283 9.91 6.64 -4.44
CA GLU A 283 10.79 7.60 -5.14
C GLU A 283 11.88 8.23 -4.26
N LEU A 284 11.75 8.14 -2.93
CA LEU A 284 12.78 8.58 -1.99
C LEU A 284 13.98 7.61 -1.93
N THR A 285 13.75 6.31 -2.19
CA THR A 285 14.81 5.28 -2.08
C THR A 285 15.96 5.49 -3.08
N PRO A 286 15.73 5.80 -4.38
CA PRO A 286 16.80 6.15 -5.32
C PRO A 286 17.60 7.41 -4.98
N LEU A 287 17.13 8.23 -4.02
CA LEU A 287 17.75 9.48 -3.58
C LEU A 287 18.57 9.33 -2.29
N ASP A 288 18.62 8.12 -1.72
CA ASP A 288 19.19 7.81 -0.38
C ASP A 288 18.54 8.61 0.77
N ILE A 289 17.26 9.00 0.58
CA ILE A 289 16.47 9.71 1.60
C ILE A 289 15.73 8.67 2.45
N GLN A 290 16.17 8.51 3.69
CA GLN A 290 15.46 7.68 4.68
C GLN A 290 14.41 8.52 5.39
N LEU A 291 13.14 8.11 5.32
CA LEU A 291 12.05 8.75 6.06
C LEU A 291 12.30 8.72 7.56
N SER A 292 11.88 9.78 8.26
CA SER A 292 11.87 9.81 9.72
C SER A 292 11.01 8.67 10.29
N SER A 293 11.36 8.19 11.49
CA SER A 293 10.61 7.13 12.16
C SER A 293 9.15 7.49 12.42
N THR A 294 8.83 8.78 12.55
CA THR A 294 7.47 9.30 12.63
C THR A 294 6.73 9.17 11.29
N ALA A 295 7.32 9.65 10.19
CA ALA A 295 6.70 9.60 8.86
C ALA A 295 6.50 8.16 8.37
N SER A 296 7.49 7.28 8.54
CA SER A 296 7.37 5.85 8.23
C SER A 296 6.22 5.20 9.01
N ARG A 297 6.10 5.49 10.32
CA ARG A 297 5.01 4.95 11.14
C ARG A 297 3.64 5.48 10.72
N GLN A 298 3.53 6.73 10.31
CA GLN A 298 2.28 7.30 9.77
C GLN A 298 1.88 6.61 8.45
N LEU A 299 2.84 6.40 7.54
CA LEU A 299 2.65 5.66 6.30
C LEU A 299 2.16 4.22 6.54
N ASP A 300 2.79 3.49 7.48
CA ASP A 300 2.36 2.15 7.89
C ASP A 300 0.95 2.15 8.49
N GLN A 301 0.62 3.15 9.32
CA GLN A 301 -0.69 3.30 9.95
C GLN A 301 -1.80 3.57 8.93
N LEU A 302 -1.57 4.43 7.93
CA LEU A 302 -2.52 4.68 6.83
C LEU A 302 -2.74 3.42 6.00
N ASN A 303 -1.66 2.72 5.65
CA ASN A 303 -1.69 1.44 4.95
C ASN A 303 -2.46 0.34 5.73
N MET A 304 -2.37 0.34 7.07
CA MET A 304 -3.10 -0.59 7.94
C MET A 304 -4.58 -0.23 8.05
N ARG A 305 -4.91 1.04 8.29
CA ARG A 305 -6.30 1.55 8.38
C ARG A 305 -7.09 1.24 7.12
N TRP A 306 -6.54 1.53 5.95
CA TRP A 306 -7.15 1.19 4.66
C TRP A 306 -7.51 -0.30 4.55
N LYS A 307 -6.59 -1.20 4.89
CA LYS A 307 -6.84 -2.65 4.86
C LYS A 307 -7.94 -3.08 5.84
N LEU A 308 -7.96 -2.53 7.05
CA LEU A 308 -8.99 -2.80 8.06
C LEU A 308 -10.36 -2.23 7.69
N LEU A 309 -10.40 -1.12 6.94
CA LEU A 309 -11.63 -0.58 6.36
C LEU A 309 -12.16 -1.52 5.27
N GLN A 310 -11.31 -1.93 4.30
CA GLN A 310 -11.70 -2.88 3.25
C GLN A 310 -12.25 -4.20 3.80
N VAL A 311 -11.55 -4.82 4.76
CA VAL A 311 -11.98 -6.09 5.37
C VAL A 311 -13.33 -5.92 6.05
N ALA A 312 -13.54 -4.86 6.84
CA ALA A 312 -14.80 -4.65 7.54
C ALA A 312 -16.00 -4.36 6.62
N VAL A 313 -15.77 -3.83 5.41
CA VAL A 313 -16.80 -3.63 4.39
C VAL A 313 -17.23 -4.96 3.77
N GLU A 314 -16.26 -5.77 3.35
CA GLU A 314 -16.53 -7.09 2.75
C GLU A 314 -17.12 -8.08 3.78
N ASP A 315 -16.63 -8.07 5.04
CA ASP A 315 -17.20 -8.86 6.14
C ASP A 315 -18.65 -8.44 6.46
N ARG A 316 -18.96 -7.13 6.46
CA ARG A 316 -20.33 -6.65 6.65
C ARG A 316 -21.24 -7.07 5.51
N LEU A 317 -20.80 -6.92 4.26
CA LEU A 317 -21.56 -7.33 3.09
C LEU A 317 -21.86 -8.82 3.12
N LYS A 318 -20.86 -9.65 3.46
CA LYS A 318 -21.02 -11.08 3.64
C LYS A 318 -22.07 -11.40 4.71
N LEU A 319 -21.96 -10.84 5.91
CA LEU A 319 -22.91 -11.09 7.01
C LEU A 319 -24.34 -10.65 6.65
N LEU A 320 -24.50 -9.50 5.97
CA LEU A 320 -25.80 -9.04 5.48
C LEU A 320 -26.39 -9.96 4.41
N GLN A 321 -25.56 -10.45 3.47
CA GLN A 321 -25.99 -11.40 2.44
C GLN A 321 -26.30 -12.79 3.00
N GLU A 322 -25.59 -13.22 4.04
CA GLU A 322 -25.90 -14.45 4.79
C GLU A 322 -27.25 -14.29 5.50
N ALA A 323 -27.44 -13.22 6.29
CA ALA A 323 -28.73 -12.94 6.93
C ALA A 323 -29.90 -12.79 5.94
N HIS A 324 -29.70 -12.10 4.80
CA HIS A 324 -30.76 -11.92 3.80
C HIS A 324 -31.08 -13.20 3.03
N ARG A 325 -30.12 -14.10 2.82
CA ARG A 325 -30.40 -15.43 2.25
C ARG A 325 -31.15 -16.32 3.24
N ASP A 326 -30.71 -16.33 4.49
CA ASP A 326 -31.13 -17.33 5.49
C ASP A 326 -32.46 -16.93 6.16
N PHE A 327 -32.74 -15.63 6.29
CA PHE A 327 -33.99 -15.08 6.88
C PHE A 327 -34.82 -14.21 5.93
N GLY A 328 -34.36 -13.92 4.71
CA GLY A 328 -35.13 -13.09 3.76
C GLY A 328 -36.39 -13.77 3.22
N PRO A 329 -37.25 -13.04 2.49
CA PRO A 329 -38.60 -13.46 2.07
C PRO A 329 -38.64 -14.63 1.07
N SER A 330 -37.51 -15.29 0.78
CA SER A 330 -37.38 -16.48 -0.06
C SER A 330 -36.90 -17.74 0.70
N SER A 331 -36.67 -17.65 2.01
CA SER A 331 -36.19 -18.75 2.87
C SER A 331 -37.34 -19.58 3.46
N GLN A 332 -37.13 -20.90 3.64
CA GLN A 332 -38.04 -21.76 4.42
C GLN A 332 -37.74 -21.75 5.92
N HIS A 333 -36.49 -21.52 6.35
CA HIS A 333 -36.10 -21.48 7.78
C HIS A 333 -36.79 -20.35 8.55
N PHE A 334 -37.25 -19.32 7.84
CA PHE A 334 -38.13 -18.24 8.32
C PHE A 334 -39.36 -18.74 9.13
N LEU A 335 -39.84 -19.97 8.86
CA LEU A 335 -40.93 -20.59 9.61
C LEU A 335 -40.49 -21.41 10.84
N SER A 336 -39.20 -21.78 10.96
CA SER A 336 -38.64 -22.62 12.04
C SER A 336 -39.37 -23.97 12.28
N MET A 337 -40.17 -24.43 11.32
CA MET A 337 -40.98 -25.67 11.42
C MET A 337 -40.12 -26.93 11.42
N ASP A 338 -38.90 -26.83 10.91
CA ASP A 338 -37.82 -27.81 10.97
C ASP A 338 -37.27 -28.06 12.39
N LEU A 339 -37.64 -27.22 13.37
CA LEU A 339 -37.38 -27.45 14.80
C LEU A 339 -38.54 -28.22 15.47
N LEU A 340 -39.79 -28.01 15.03
CA LEU A 340 -41.01 -28.48 15.69
C LEU A 340 -41.26 -29.98 15.54
N ASP A 341 -41.00 -30.77 16.59
CA ASP A 341 -41.31 -32.20 16.57
C ASP A 341 -42.82 -32.49 16.53
N LEU A 342 -43.21 -33.48 15.71
CA LEU A 342 -44.61 -33.92 15.51
C LEU A 342 -45.40 -34.14 16.82
N ASN A 343 -44.75 -34.70 17.85
CA ASN A 343 -45.38 -34.91 19.16
C ASN A 343 -45.76 -33.59 19.84
N VAL A 344 -44.90 -32.57 19.76
CA VAL A 344 -45.15 -31.25 20.36
C VAL A 344 -46.30 -30.56 19.64
N ALA A 345 -46.31 -30.57 18.30
CA ALA A 345 -47.41 -30.03 17.50
C ALA A 345 -48.76 -30.67 17.85
N GLN A 346 -48.82 -32.02 17.91
CA GLN A 346 -50.04 -32.76 18.27
C GLN A 346 -50.51 -32.42 19.70
N ASN A 347 -49.60 -32.40 20.68
CA ASN A 347 -49.91 -32.03 22.06
C ASN A 347 -50.49 -30.61 22.16
N THR A 348 -49.92 -29.64 21.45
CA THR A 348 -50.41 -28.25 21.46
C THR A 348 -51.78 -28.12 20.79
N PHE A 349 -52.06 -28.89 19.71
CA PHE A 349 -53.41 -28.95 19.13
C PHE A 349 -54.46 -29.48 20.12
N GLU A 350 -54.10 -30.44 20.97
CA GLU A 350 -54.99 -30.98 21.99
C GLU A 350 -55.19 -30.01 23.16
N GLN A 351 -54.15 -29.29 23.60
CA GLN A 351 -54.24 -28.21 24.59
C GLN A 351 -55.18 -27.08 24.13
N HIS A 352 -55.06 -26.66 22.86
CA HIS A 352 -55.95 -25.68 22.22
C HIS A 352 -57.31 -26.26 21.80
N LYS A 353 -57.61 -27.51 22.17
CA LYS A 353 -58.90 -28.21 21.94
C LYS A 353 -59.30 -28.29 20.46
N LEU A 354 -58.31 -28.35 19.56
CA LEU A 354 -58.49 -28.42 18.10
C LEU A 354 -58.90 -29.82 17.63
N THR A 355 -59.94 -30.39 18.25
CA THR A 355 -60.41 -31.76 18.01
C THR A 355 -61.39 -31.86 16.84
N ASN A 356 -62.23 -30.84 16.64
CA ASN A 356 -63.18 -30.80 15.51
C ASN A 356 -62.50 -30.27 14.24
N ASN A 357 -62.04 -31.19 13.39
CA ASN A 357 -61.34 -30.86 12.14
C ASN A 357 -62.16 -30.02 11.13
N ASN A 358 -63.50 -29.95 11.28
CA ASN A 358 -64.38 -29.10 10.46
C ASN A 358 -64.60 -27.68 11.03
N GLN A 359 -64.12 -27.39 12.24
CA GLN A 359 -64.21 -26.06 12.85
C GLN A 359 -63.40 -25.04 12.04
N LEU A 360 -63.93 -23.83 11.87
CA LEU A 360 -63.20 -22.68 11.35
C LEU A 360 -62.54 -21.93 12.50
N LEU A 361 -61.23 -21.74 12.41
CA LEU A 361 -60.43 -20.87 13.26
C LEU A 361 -60.38 -19.48 12.65
N SER A 362 -60.53 -18.45 13.48
CA SER A 362 -60.24 -17.06 13.11
C SER A 362 -58.76 -16.73 13.29
N VAL A 363 -58.29 -15.63 12.69
CA VAL A 363 -56.89 -15.18 12.84
C VAL A 363 -56.40 -15.16 14.30
N PRO A 364 -57.13 -14.60 15.29
CA PRO A 364 -56.74 -14.70 16.71
C PRO A 364 -56.60 -16.13 17.25
N ASP A 365 -57.44 -17.08 16.82
CA ASP A 365 -57.36 -18.48 17.27
C ASP A 365 -56.09 -19.16 16.71
N VAL A 366 -55.74 -18.84 15.46
CA VAL A 366 -54.51 -19.31 14.80
C VAL A 366 -53.28 -18.71 15.49
N ILE A 367 -53.28 -17.39 15.76
CA ILE A 367 -52.23 -16.69 16.49
C ILE A 367 -52.00 -17.36 17.86
N ASN A 368 -53.04 -17.50 18.68
CA ASN A 368 -52.91 -18.08 20.02
C ASN A 368 -52.28 -19.49 20.01
N CYS A 369 -52.65 -20.33 19.02
CA CYS A 369 -52.07 -21.65 18.85
C CYS A 369 -50.60 -21.60 18.39
N LEU A 370 -50.27 -20.74 17.42
CA LEU A 370 -48.90 -20.54 16.95
C LEU A 370 -47.99 -19.96 18.04
N THR A 371 -48.46 -18.98 18.83
CA THR A 371 -47.71 -18.41 19.95
C THR A 371 -47.34 -19.51 20.95
N SER A 372 -48.28 -20.38 21.34
CA SER A 372 -47.96 -21.52 22.22
C SER A 372 -46.98 -22.54 21.61
N ILE A 373 -46.90 -22.65 20.28
CA ILE A 373 -45.89 -23.47 19.60
C ILE A 373 -44.52 -22.78 19.69
N TYR A 374 -44.42 -21.51 19.30
CA TYR A 374 -43.15 -20.80 19.25
C TYR A 374 -42.61 -20.41 20.63
N ASP A 375 -43.45 -20.14 21.63
CA ASP A 375 -43.06 -20.01 23.05
C ASP A 375 -42.35 -21.26 23.58
N GLY A 376 -42.77 -22.45 23.12
CA GLY A 376 -42.13 -23.72 23.44
C GLY A 376 -40.79 -23.88 22.73
N LEU A 377 -40.73 -23.53 21.44
CA LEU A 377 -39.50 -23.60 20.65
C LEU A 377 -38.45 -22.58 21.10
N GLU A 378 -38.84 -21.37 21.52
CA GLU A 378 -37.92 -20.36 22.09
C GLU A 378 -37.22 -20.91 23.34
N GLN A 379 -37.92 -21.63 24.21
CA GLN A 379 -37.33 -22.19 25.44
C GLN A 379 -36.19 -23.18 25.15
N GLU A 380 -36.26 -23.94 24.06
CA GLU A 380 -35.23 -24.89 23.63
C GLU A 380 -34.20 -24.30 22.65
N HIS A 381 -34.58 -23.26 21.88
CA HIS A 381 -33.82 -22.72 20.75
C HIS A 381 -33.78 -21.17 20.72
N LYS A 382 -33.47 -20.55 21.87
CA LYS A 382 -33.45 -19.09 22.11
C LYS A 382 -32.74 -18.24 21.05
N ASP A 383 -31.62 -18.72 20.53
CA ASP A 383 -30.80 -17.97 19.57
C ASP A 383 -31.29 -18.10 18.11
N LEU A 384 -32.37 -18.86 17.87
CA LEU A 384 -32.92 -19.16 16.54
C LEU A 384 -34.39 -18.73 16.36
N VAL A 385 -35.18 -18.65 17.44
CA VAL A 385 -36.63 -18.43 17.37
C VAL A 385 -36.99 -17.04 17.88
N ASN A 386 -37.63 -16.23 17.03
CA ASN A 386 -38.22 -14.94 17.41
C ASN A 386 -39.75 -15.09 17.40
N VAL A 387 -40.37 -15.24 18.58
CA VAL A 387 -41.79 -15.64 18.69
C VAL A 387 -42.73 -14.72 17.90
N PRO A 388 -42.71 -13.38 18.04
CA PRO A 388 -43.61 -12.51 17.28
C PRO A 388 -43.45 -12.67 15.75
N LEU A 389 -42.22 -12.70 15.26
CA LEU A 389 -41.93 -12.88 13.84
C LEU A 389 -42.44 -14.23 13.33
N CYS A 390 -42.05 -15.34 13.96
CA CYS A 390 -42.38 -16.68 13.48
C CYS A 390 -43.90 -16.93 13.50
N VAL A 391 -44.63 -16.35 14.47
CA VAL A 391 -46.10 -16.36 14.49
C VAL A 391 -46.68 -15.63 13.28
N ASP A 392 -46.25 -14.39 12.99
CA ASP A 392 -46.76 -13.61 11.86
C ASP A 392 -46.41 -14.26 10.51
N MET A 393 -45.20 -14.80 10.35
CA MET A 393 -44.78 -15.50 9.13
C MET A 393 -45.58 -16.79 8.90
N CYS A 394 -45.76 -17.60 9.94
CA CYS A 394 -46.52 -18.85 9.83
C CYS A 394 -48.02 -18.60 9.64
N LEU A 395 -48.59 -17.58 10.29
CA LEU A 395 -49.95 -17.11 10.04
C LEU A 395 -50.13 -16.67 8.57
N ASN A 396 -49.25 -15.83 8.06
CA ASN A 396 -49.29 -15.36 6.67
C ASN A 396 -49.19 -16.53 5.68
N TRP A 397 -48.27 -17.48 5.93
CA TRP A 397 -48.17 -18.71 5.13
C TRP A 397 -49.47 -19.53 5.15
N LEU A 398 -50.02 -19.83 6.34
CA LEU A 398 -51.27 -20.58 6.49
C LEU A 398 -52.45 -19.89 5.77
N LEU A 399 -52.58 -18.56 5.89
CA LEU A 399 -53.63 -17.79 5.23
C LEU A 399 -53.45 -17.78 3.70
N ASN A 400 -52.23 -17.70 3.19
CA ASN A 400 -51.97 -17.75 1.75
C ASN A 400 -52.26 -19.14 1.15
N VAL A 401 -51.95 -20.22 1.86
CA VAL A 401 -52.23 -21.61 1.40
C VAL A 401 -53.71 -21.97 1.54
N TYR A 402 -54.36 -21.60 2.65
CA TYR A 402 -55.67 -22.15 3.03
C TYR A 402 -56.84 -21.15 3.10
N ASP A 403 -56.59 -19.84 3.13
CA ASP A 403 -57.62 -18.79 3.04
C ASP A 403 -57.50 -18.00 1.72
N THR A 404 -57.52 -18.73 0.60
CA THR A 404 -57.49 -18.13 -0.75
C THR A 404 -58.68 -17.21 -1.05
N GLY A 405 -59.76 -17.32 -0.27
CA GLY A 405 -60.93 -16.42 -0.31
C GLY A 405 -60.78 -15.15 0.54
N ARG A 406 -59.67 -14.97 1.28
CA ARG A 406 -59.41 -13.83 2.20
C ARG A 406 -60.54 -13.57 3.20
N SER A 407 -61.09 -14.66 3.74
CA SER A 407 -62.17 -14.66 4.74
C SER A 407 -61.72 -14.41 6.18
N GLY A 408 -60.41 -14.42 6.44
CA GLY A 408 -59.81 -14.35 7.77
C GLY A 408 -59.99 -15.63 8.58
N LYS A 409 -60.27 -16.77 7.91
CA LYS A 409 -60.57 -18.06 8.56
C LYS A 409 -60.00 -19.25 7.80
N ILE A 410 -59.50 -20.24 8.55
CA ILE A 410 -59.04 -21.53 8.03
C ILE A 410 -59.69 -22.68 8.80
N ARG A 411 -59.80 -23.88 8.20
CA ARG A 411 -60.27 -25.07 8.94
C ARG A 411 -59.16 -25.58 9.86
N VAL A 412 -59.56 -26.17 11.00
CA VAL A 412 -58.66 -26.91 11.89
C VAL A 412 -57.88 -27.97 11.11
N LEU A 413 -58.53 -28.74 10.22
CA LEU A 413 -57.84 -29.72 9.38
C LEU A 413 -56.72 -29.07 8.55
N SER A 414 -57.04 -27.98 7.84
CA SER A 414 -56.09 -27.25 6.98
C SER A 414 -54.86 -26.80 7.76
N MET A 415 -55.04 -26.21 8.95
CA MET A 415 -53.94 -25.80 9.83
C MET A 415 -53.06 -26.99 10.24
N LYS A 416 -53.66 -28.09 10.70
CA LYS A 416 -52.92 -29.28 11.13
C LYS A 416 -52.15 -29.92 9.98
N ILE A 417 -52.78 -30.11 8.82
CA ILE A 417 -52.14 -30.73 7.65
C ILE A 417 -50.98 -29.86 7.15
N GLY A 418 -51.14 -28.53 7.15
CA GLY A 418 -50.07 -27.58 6.85
C GLY A 418 -48.87 -27.75 7.80
N LEU A 419 -49.12 -27.63 9.10
CA LEU A 419 -48.07 -27.70 10.12
C LEU A 419 -47.39 -29.08 10.18
N LEU A 420 -48.14 -30.19 10.28
CA LEU A 420 -47.60 -31.55 10.36
C LEU A 420 -46.79 -31.95 9.12
N SER A 421 -47.10 -31.37 7.94
CA SER A 421 -46.30 -31.58 6.73
C SER A 421 -44.90 -30.97 6.84
N LEU A 422 -44.78 -29.79 7.47
CA LEU A 422 -43.50 -29.06 7.61
C LEU A 422 -42.71 -29.40 8.90
N CYS A 423 -43.37 -29.90 9.96
CA CYS A 423 -42.76 -30.30 11.25
C CYS A 423 -41.48 -31.16 11.11
N LYS A 424 -40.62 -31.14 12.13
CA LYS A 424 -39.54 -32.11 12.34
C LYS A 424 -40.12 -33.51 12.63
N GLY A 425 -39.57 -34.54 11.99
CA GLY A 425 -39.96 -35.94 12.18
C GLY A 425 -39.72 -36.81 10.95
N HIS A 426 -39.69 -38.14 11.10
CA HIS A 426 -39.47 -39.04 9.97
C HIS A 426 -40.67 -39.09 9.03
N LEU A 427 -40.42 -39.24 7.73
CA LEU A 427 -41.43 -39.28 6.68
C LEU A 427 -42.56 -40.32 6.94
N GLU A 428 -42.19 -41.51 7.44
CA GLU A 428 -43.17 -42.56 7.77
C GLU A 428 -44.01 -42.21 9.02
N GLU A 429 -43.49 -41.38 9.92
CA GLU A 429 -44.24 -40.87 11.08
C GLU A 429 -45.21 -39.79 10.61
N LYS A 430 -44.76 -38.84 9.78
CA LYS A 430 -45.64 -37.84 9.14
C LYS A 430 -46.84 -38.51 8.47
N TYR A 431 -46.63 -39.59 7.72
CA TYR A 431 -47.73 -40.33 7.09
C TYR A 431 -48.76 -40.85 8.10
N LYS A 432 -48.33 -41.35 9.27
CA LYS A 432 -49.23 -41.83 10.34
C LYS A 432 -49.97 -40.67 11.01
N TYR A 433 -49.28 -39.56 11.31
CA TYR A 433 -49.91 -38.35 11.87
C TYR A 433 -50.90 -37.67 10.92
N LEU A 434 -50.60 -37.64 9.62
CA LEU A 434 -51.50 -37.11 8.59
C LEU A 434 -52.74 -37.99 8.42
N PHE A 435 -52.58 -39.33 8.47
CA PHE A 435 -53.70 -40.27 8.46
C PHE A 435 -54.60 -40.11 9.69
N SER A 436 -54.03 -40.00 10.89
CA SER A 436 -54.81 -39.86 12.13
C SER A 436 -55.63 -38.56 12.21
N GLN A 437 -55.30 -37.52 11.44
CA GLN A 437 -56.16 -36.33 11.34
C GLN A 437 -57.43 -36.55 10.50
N VAL A 438 -57.54 -37.63 9.73
CA VAL A 438 -58.77 -37.95 8.97
C VAL A 438 -59.40 -39.29 9.33
N ALA A 439 -58.72 -40.14 10.08
CA ALA A 439 -59.24 -41.43 10.54
C ALA A 439 -60.50 -41.30 11.42
N SER A 440 -61.29 -42.38 11.43
CA SER A 440 -62.46 -42.57 12.28
C SER A 440 -62.06 -43.01 13.69
N ALA A 441 -63.04 -43.11 14.60
CA ALA A 441 -62.83 -43.69 15.94
C ALA A 441 -62.39 -45.18 15.94
N GLY A 442 -62.40 -45.86 14.78
CA GLY A 442 -61.86 -47.20 14.58
C GLY A 442 -60.41 -47.25 14.06
N ASP A 443 -59.72 -46.10 13.95
CA ASP A 443 -58.42 -45.96 13.26
C ASP A 443 -58.47 -46.35 11.77
N THR A 444 -59.64 -46.16 11.14
CA THR A 444 -59.90 -46.46 9.72
C THR A 444 -60.36 -45.24 8.95
N CYS A 445 -60.13 -45.23 7.63
CA CYS A 445 -60.37 -44.08 6.76
C CYS A 445 -61.16 -44.49 5.51
N ASP A 446 -62.24 -43.79 5.18
CA ASP A 446 -63.01 -43.98 3.95
C ASP A 446 -62.46 -43.16 2.76
N GLN A 447 -63.06 -43.32 1.58
CA GLN A 447 -62.64 -42.60 0.37
C GLN A 447 -62.80 -41.06 0.47
N ARG A 448 -63.75 -40.58 1.28
CA ARG A 448 -64.02 -39.15 1.48
C ARG A 448 -63.03 -38.55 2.48
N GLN A 449 -62.73 -39.26 3.56
CA GLN A 449 -61.71 -38.90 4.56
C GLN A 449 -60.33 -38.82 3.90
N LEU A 450 -59.96 -39.82 3.08
CA LEU A 450 -58.72 -39.76 2.28
C LEU A 450 -58.77 -38.61 1.25
N GLY A 451 -59.90 -38.41 0.57
CA GLY A 451 -60.08 -37.30 -0.37
C GLY A 451 -59.89 -35.92 0.28
N LEU A 452 -60.35 -35.74 1.52
CA LEU A 452 -60.11 -34.53 2.32
C LEU A 452 -58.63 -34.36 2.65
N LEU A 453 -57.94 -35.40 3.13
CA LEU A 453 -56.50 -35.33 3.42
C LEU A 453 -55.70 -34.91 2.18
N LEU A 454 -55.92 -35.57 1.05
CA LEU A 454 -55.23 -35.27 -0.21
C LEU A 454 -55.57 -33.87 -0.73
N HIS A 455 -56.82 -33.42 -0.55
CA HIS A 455 -57.24 -32.06 -0.92
C HIS A 455 -56.56 -30.99 -0.07
N GLU A 456 -56.40 -31.17 1.25
CA GLU A 456 -55.68 -30.19 2.07
C GLU A 456 -54.17 -30.21 1.80
N ALA A 457 -53.59 -31.39 1.58
CA ALA A 457 -52.16 -31.54 1.28
C ALA A 457 -51.76 -30.86 -0.04
N ILE A 458 -52.57 -31.01 -1.11
CA ILE A 458 -52.24 -30.46 -2.44
C ILE A 458 -52.36 -28.92 -2.51
N GLN A 459 -52.93 -28.24 -1.51
CA GLN A 459 -52.96 -26.76 -1.51
C GLN A 459 -51.56 -26.16 -1.32
N ILE A 460 -50.63 -26.86 -0.63
CA ILE A 460 -49.26 -26.39 -0.40
C ILE A 460 -48.51 -26.19 -1.74
N PRO A 461 -48.30 -27.23 -2.59
CA PRO A 461 -47.68 -27.04 -3.90
C PRO A 461 -48.55 -26.20 -4.87
N ARG A 462 -49.87 -26.09 -4.65
CA ARG A 462 -50.73 -25.17 -5.40
C ARG A 462 -50.38 -23.71 -5.14
N GLN A 463 -50.10 -23.34 -3.89
CA GLN A 463 -49.69 -21.97 -3.56
C GLN A 463 -48.28 -21.64 -4.08
N LEU A 464 -47.44 -22.65 -4.31
CA LEU A 464 -46.15 -22.52 -5.01
C LEU A 464 -46.28 -22.50 -6.55
N GLY A 465 -47.49 -22.71 -7.10
CA GLY A 465 -47.74 -22.80 -8.55
C GLY A 465 -47.43 -24.16 -9.18
N GLU A 466 -46.92 -25.12 -8.41
CA GLU A 466 -46.40 -26.41 -8.89
C GLU A 466 -47.46 -27.52 -9.02
N VAL A 467 -48.72 -27.27 -8.63
CA VAL A 467 -49.80 -28.27 -8.60
C VAL A 467 -49.95 -29.09 -9.90
N ALA A 468 -49.61 -28.52 -11.06
CA ALA A 468 -49.63 -29.23 -12.34
C ALA A 468 -48.60 -30.39 -12.42
N ALA A 469 -47.45 -30.27 -11.76
CA ALA A 469 -46.46 -31.34 -11.64
C ALA A 469 -46.94 -32.47 -10.70
N PHE A 470 -47.81 -32.14 -9.74
CA PHE A 470 -48.30 -33.06 -8.71
C PHE A 470 -49.73 -33.58 -8.98
N GLY A 471 -50.08 -33.75 -10.26
CA GLY A 471 -51.33 -34.38 -10.70
C GLY A 471 -52.54 -33.45 -10.84
N GLY A 472 -52.37 -32.16 -10.54
CA GLY A 472 -53.46 -31.18 -10.59
C GLY A 472 -54.35 -31.20 -9.34
N SER A 473 -55.35 -30.32 -9.31
CA SER A 473 -56.26 -30.18 -8.17
C SER A 473 -57.28 -31.32 -8.01
N ASN A 474 -57.34 -32.29 -8.94
CA ASN A 474 -58.25 -33.43 -8.85
C ASN A 474 -57.59 -34.61 -8.14
N ILE A 475 -58.01 -34.87 -6.90
CA ILE A 475 -57.50 -35.96 -6.06
C ILE A 475 -58.20 -37.32 -6.27
N GLU A 476 -59.28 -37.39 -7.04
CA GLU A 476 -60.04 -38.63 -7.28
C GLU A 476 -59.23 -39.78 -7.93
N PRO A 477 -58.25 -39.53 -8.84
CA PRO A 477 -57.39 -40.60 -9.35
C PRO A 477 -56.52 -41.21 -8.24
N SER A 478 -55.97 -40.39 -7.33
CA SER A 478 -55.16 -40.86 -6.20
C SER A 478 -56.00 -41.62 -5.17
N VAL A 479 -57.20 -41.14 -4.83
CA VAL A 479 -58.11 -41.87 -3.93
C VAL A 479 -58.43 -43.25 -4.51
N ARG A 480 -58.81 -43.32 -5.79
CA ARG A 480 -59.09 -44.61 -6.46
C ARG A 480 -57.86 -45.51 -6.53
N SER A 481 -56.67 -44.97 -6.78
CA SER A 481 -55.40 -45.72 -6.75
C SER A 481 -55.15 -46.34 -5.38
N CYS A 482 -55.31 -45.58 -4.29
CA CYS A 482 -55.15 -46.07 -2.92
C CYS A 482 -56.13 -47.21 -2.62
N PHE A 483 -57.41 -47.03 -2.94
CA PHE A 483 -58.44 -48.03 -2.68
C PHE A 483 -58.31 -49.29 -3.55
N GLN A 484 -57.81 -49.17 -4.79
CA GLN A 484 -57.44 -50.31 -5.63
C GLN A 484 -56.24 -51.08 -5.08
N HIS A 485 -55.23 -50.39 -4.55
CA HIS A 485 -54.07 -51.02 -3.89
C HIS A 485 -54.47 -51.88 -2.70
N VAL A 486 -55.55 -51.52 -1.99
CA VAL A 486 -56.11 -52.29 -0.86
C VAL A 486 -57.27 -53.21 -1.25
N THR A 487 -57.28 -53.72 -2.48
CA THR A 487 -58.27 -54.67 -3.02
C THR A 487 -59.73 -54.19 -2.94
N ASN A 488 -59.95 -52.88 -3.00
CA ASN A 488 -61.27 -52.22 -2.91
C ASN A 488 -62.05 -52.53 -1.63
N LYS A 489 -61.38 -52.62 -0.47
CA LYS A 489 -62.04 -52.49 0.84
C LYS A 489 -62.86 -51.19 0.92
N VAL A 490 -63.90 -51.17 1.76
CA VAL A 490 -64.65 -49.94 2.07
C VAL A 490 -63.85 -48.98 2.96
N GLU A 491 -63.01 -49.53 3.83
CA GLU A 491 -62.19 -48.82 4.81
C GLU A 491 -60.70 -49.15 4.62
N LEU A 492 -59.86 -48.14 4.83
CA LEU A 492 -58.40 -48.16 4.73
C LEU A 492 -57.78 -48.18 6.14
N GLU A 493 -56.81 -49.07 6.38
CA GLU A 493 -56.04 -49.14 7.63
C GLU A 493 -54.73 -48.30 7.54
N PRO A 494 -54.15 -47.83 8.67
CA PRO A 494 -53.00 -46.91 8.64
C PRO A 494 -51.75 -47.52 7.99
N ARG A 495 -51.52 -48.82 8.21
CA ARG A 495 -50.42 -49.57 7.58
C ARG A 495 -50.55 -49.58 6.05
N GLN A 496 -51.77 -49.85 5.57
CA GLN A 496 -52.06 -49.91 4.14
C GLN A 496 -51.93 -48.53 3.47
N PHE A 497 -52.30 -47.46 4.18
CA PHE A 497 -52.06 -46.08 3.73
C PHE A 497 -50.56 -45.78 3.64
N VAL A 498 -49.79 -46.10 4.68
CA VAL A 498 -48.32 -45.91 4.70
C VAL A 498 -47.67 -46.66 3.54
N ASP A 499 -48.05 -47.91 3.29
CA ASP A 499 -47.46 -48.71 2.22
C ASP A 499 -47.85 -48.21 0.82
N TRP A 500 -49.06 -47.65 0.63
CA TRP A 500 -49.42 -46.91 -0.59
C TRP A 500 -48.58 -45.63 -0.74
N MET A 501 -48.34 -44.89 0.35
CA MET A 501 -47.52 -43.67 0.34
C MET A 501 -46.04 -43.95 0.05
N ARG A 502 -45.53 -45.17 0.31
CA ARG A 502 -44.18 -45.61 -0.14
C ARG A 502 -44.05 -45.69 -1.66
N LEU A 503 -45.16 -45.74 -2.41
CA LEU A 503 -45.17 -45.77 -3.88
C LEU A 503 -45.10 -44.36 -4.52
N GLU A 504 -44.86 -43.31 -3.71
CA GLU A 504 -44.81 -41.89 -4.12
C GLU A 504 -45.99 -41.46 -5.03
N PRO A 505 -47.25 -41.61 -4.59
CA PRO A 505 -48.43 -41.28 -5.41
C PRO A 505 -48.46 -39.78 -5.79
N GLN A 506 -48.86 -39.47 -7.03
CA GLN A 506 -48.62 -38.17 -7.67
C GLN A 506 -49.10 -36.94 -6.89
N SER A 507 -50.21 -37.04 -6.15
CA SER A 507 -50.75 -35.94 -5.33
C SER A 507 -50.02 -35.72 -4.01
N MET A 508 -49.10 -36.61 -3.62
CA MET A 508 -48.32 -36.54 -2.38
C MET A 508 -46.80 -36.61 -2.59
N VAL A 509 -46.30 -36.94 -3.79
CA VAL A 509 -44.85 -37.06 -4.07
C VAL A 509 -44.06 -35.77 -3.79
N TRP A 510 -44.71 -34.61 -3.75
CA TRP A 510 -44.10 -33.36 -3.28
C TRP A 510 -43.54 -33.46 -1.85
N LEU A 511 -44.13 -34.27 -0.96
CA LEU A 511 -43.72 -34.41 0.44
C LEU A 511 -42.42 -35.23 0.62
N PRO A 512 -42.24 -36.44 0.03
CA PRO A 512 -40.94 -37.10 0.02
C PRO A 512 -39.90 -36.33 -0.80
N VAL A 513 -40.29 -35.59 -1.85
CA VAL A 513 -39.37 -34.69 -2.57
C VAL A 513 -38.87 -33.57 -1.66
N LEU A 514 -39.74 -32.92 -0.89
CA LEU A 514 -39.35 -31.90 0.11
C LEU A 514 -38.34 -32.45 1.13
N HIS A 515 -38.55 -33.69 1.61
CA HIS A 515 -37.57 -34.37 2.47
C HIS A 515 -36.25 -34.66 1.77
N ARG A 516 -36.25 -34.99 0.46
CA ARG A 516 -35.01 -35.13 -0.33
C ARG A 516 -34.28 -33.80 -0.50
N VAL A 517 -35.00 -32.69 -0.67
CA VAL A 517 -34.41 -31.33 -0.79
C VAL A 517 -33.75 -30.93 0.53
N ALA A 518 -34.47 -30.96 1.66
CA ALA A 518 -33.93 -30.59 2.96
C ALA A 518 -32.74 -31.47 3.40
N ALA A 519 -32.75 -32.77 3.05
CA ALA A 519 -31.60 -33.65 3.28
C ALA A 519 -30.38 -33.27 2.43
N ALA A 520 -30.59 -32.80 1.18
CA ALA A 520 -29.52 -32.45 0.26
C ALA A 520 -28.80 -31.15 0.64
N GLU A 521 -29.52 -30.15 1.17
CA GLU A 521 -28.98 -28.80 1.48
C GLU A 521 -27.71 -28.84 2.35
N THR A 522 -27.67 -29.73 3.35
CA THR A 522 -26.51 -29.92 4.23
C THR A 522 -25.60 -31.09 3.80
N ALA A 523 -25.99 -31.89 2.81
CA ALA A 523 -25.23 -33.04 2.34
C ALA A 523 -23.92 -32.61 1.66
N LYS A 524 -22.81 -33.21 2.08
CA LYS A 524 -21.47 -32.99 1.53
C LYS A 524 -20.95 -34.27 0.91
N HIS A 525 -20.86 -34.31 -0.41
CA HIS A 525 -20.36 -35.45 -1.17
C HIS A 525 -18.89 -35.24 -1.54
N GLN A 526 -18.03 -36.22 -1.23
CA GLN A 526 -16.61 -36.24 -1.64
C GLN A 526 -16.43 -36.58 -3.12
N ALA A 527 -17.16 -35.87 -3.98
CA ALA A 527 -17.14 -35.95 -5.43
C ALA A 527 -16.82 -34.57 -6.01
N LYS A 528 -16.28 -34.55 -7.23
CA LYS A 528 -15.91 -33.33 -7.95
C LYS A 528 -16.83 -33.15 -9.15
N CYS A 529 -17.49 -32.01 -9.28
CA CYS A 529 -18.38 -31.75 -10.39
C CYS A 529 -17.61 -31.75 -11.74
N ASN A 530 -18.01 -32.62 -12.66
CA ASN A 530 -17.37 -32.78 -13.97
C ASN A 530 -17.49 -31.52 -14.85
N ILE A 531 -18.40 -30.60 -14.51
CA ILE A 531 -18.63 -29.32 -15.20
C ILE A 531 -17.84 -28.20 -14.51
N CYS A 532 -18.34 -27.61 -13.42
CA CYS A 532 -17.73 -26.45 -12.74
C CYS A 532 -16.43 -26.74 -11.96
N LYS A 533 -16.05 -28.01 -11.76
CA LYS A 533 -14.86 -28.46 -10.99
C LYS A 533 -14.91 -28.23 -9.48
N GLU A 534 -16.04 -27.75 -8.97
CA GLU A 534 -16.38 -27.65 -7.55
C GLU A 534 -16.23 -29.00 -6.83
N CYS A 535 -15.68 -28.99 -5.61
CA CYS A 535 -15.39 -30.16 -4.79
C CYS A 535 -15.14 -29.72 -3.33
N PRO A 536 -15.76 -30.32 -2.30
CA PRO A 536 -16.85 -31.31 -2.40
C PRO A 536 -18.09 -30.73 -3.08
N ILE A 537 -18.96 -31.59 -3.59
CA ILE A 537 -20.31 -31.17 -4.00
C ILE A 537 -21.15 -31.02 -2.73
N VAL A 538 -21.76 -29.85 -2.56
CA VAL A 538 -22.79 -29.55 -1.54
C VAL A 538 -24.13 -29.42 -2.26
N GLY A 539 -25.24 -29.80 -1.62
CA GLY A 539 -26.52 -29.96 -2.33
C GLY A 539 -26.58 -31.28 -3.10
N PHE A 540 -27.57 -31.41 -3.98
CA PHE A 540 -27.77 -32.65 -4.75
C PHE A 540 -26.55 -33.00 -5.63
N ARG A 541 -26.11 -34.26 -5.52
CA ARG A 541 -25.18 -34.90 -6.47
C ARG A 541 -25.96 -35.70 -7.51
N TYR A 542 -25.81 -35.36 -8.78
CA TYR A 542 -26.35 -36.13 -9.91
C TYR A 542 -25.24 -36.96 -10.57
N ARG A 543 -25.33 -38.28 -10.52
CA ARG A 543 -24.36 -39.21 -11.15
C ARG A 543 -24.95 -39.82 -12.42
N SER A 544 -24.19 -39.85 -13.51
CA SER A 544 -24.66 -40.50 -14.75
C SER A 544 -24.61 -42.03 -14.65
N LEU A 545 -25.70 -42.68 -15.06
CA LEU A 545 -25.72 -44.15 -15.24
C LEU A 545 -25.01 -44.62 -16.52
N LYS A 546 -24.68 -43.69 -17.44
CA LYS A 546 -24.03 -44.03 -18.72
C LYS A 546 -22.54 -43.71 -18.76
N HIS A 547 -22.09 -42.67 -18.07
CA HIS A 547 -20.68 -42.27 -18.03
C HIS A 547 -20.07 -42.55 -16.65
N PHE A 548 -19.09 -43.46 -16.60
CA PHE A 548 -18.41 -43.83 -15.36
C PHE A 548 -17.76 -42.60 -14.69
N ASN A 549 -18.02 -42.43 -13.39
CA ASN A 549 -17.59 -41.29 -12.57
C ASN A 549 -17.81 -39.94 -13.27
N TYR A 550 -19.01 -39.76 -13.81
CA TYR A 550 -19.52 -38.48 -14.27
C TYR A 550 -20.53 -37.93 -13.26
N ASP A 551 -20.06 -37.03 -12.40
CA ASP A 551 -20.82 -36.39 -11.34
C ASP A 551 -21.09 -34.91 -11.66
N VAL A 552 -22.27 -34.42 -11.27
CA VAL A 552 -22.73 -33.05 -11.53
C VAL A 552 -23.38 -32.48 -10.26
N CYS A 553 -23.03 -31.25 -9.87
CA CYS A 553 -23.72 -30.55 -8.78
C CYS A 553 -25.05 -29.96 -9.25
N GLN A 554 -25.99 -29.82 -8.31
CA GLN A 554 -27.31 -29.21 -8.45
C GLN A 554 -27.35 -28.00 -9.40
N SER A 555 -26.52 -26.98 -9.15
CA SER A 555 -26.45 -25.77 -9.98
C SER A 555 -26.15 -26.06 -11.46
N CYS A 556 -25.20 -26.95 -11.74
CA CYS A 556 -24.87 -27.32 -13.12
C CYS A 556 -25.94 -28.18 -13.80
N PHE A 557 -26.63 -29.04 -13.04
CA PHE A 557 -27.72 -29.88 -13.54
C PHE A 557 -28.95 -29.05 -13.90
N PHE A 558 -29.45 -28.22 -12.99
CA PHE A 558 -30.59 -27.34 -13.23
C PHE A 558 -30.29 -26.26 -14.30
N SER A 559 -29.04 -25.79 -14.40
CA SER A 559 -28.60 -24.91 -15.49
C SER A 559 -28.51 -25.60 -16.86
N GLY A 560 -28.81 -26.89 -16.99
CA GLY A 560 -28.70 -27.64 -18.25
C GLY A 560 -27.28 -27.69 -18.84
N ARG A 561 -26.24 -27.50 -18.02
CA ARG A 561 -24.85 -27.45 -18.50
C ARG A 561 -24.37 -28.86 -18.85
N THR A 562 -23.49 -28.98 -19.86
CA THR A 562 -22.91 -30.26 -20.28
C THR A 562 -21.39 -30.15 -20.45
N ALA A 563 -20.69 -31.29 -20.31
CA ALA A 563 -19.26 -31.38 -20.54
C ALA A 563 -18.88 -32.79 -21.06
N LYS A 564 -17.70 -32.91 -21.68
CA LYS A 564 -17.13 -34.20 -22.16
C LYS A 564 -18.11 -35.05 -23.02
N GLY A 565 -18.96 -34.42 -23.83
CA GLY A 565 -19.91 -35.13 -24.69
C GLY A 565 -21.08 -35.82 -23.97
N HIS A 566 -21.29 -35.56 -22.67
CA HIS A 566 -22.51 -35.96 -21.97
C HIS A 566 -23.73 -35.22 -22.57
N LYS A 567 -24.84 -35.93 -22.76
CA LYS A 567 -26.09 -35.37 -23.27
C LYS A 567 -27.12 -35.31 -22.15
N LEU A 568 -27.92 -34.23 -22.10
CA LEU A 568 -28.96 -34.03 -21.08
C LEU A 568 -30.02 -35.16 -21.04
N ASN A 569 -30.19 -35.92 -22.12
CA ASN A 569 -31.09 -37.07 -22.17
C ASN A 569 -30.47 -38.40 -21.68
N TYR A 570 -29.26 -38.37 -21.10
CA TYR A 570 -28.67 -39.55 -20.48
C TYR A 570 -29.17 -39.68 -19.03
N PRO A 571 -29.60 -40.88 -18.61
CA PRO A 571 -30.16 -41.06 -17.27
C PRO A 571 -29.12 -40.73 -16.19
N MET A 572 -29.59 -39.97 -15.20
CA MET A 572 -28.86 -39.55 -14.00
C MET A 572 -29.60 -40.10 -12.78
N VAL A 573 -28.86 -40.45 -11.72
CA VAL A 573 -29.42 -40.74 -10.40
C VAL A 573 -29.07 -39.59 -9.46
N GLU A 574 -30.07 -39.11 -8.73
CA GLU A 574 -29.91 -38.14 -7.66
C GLU A 574 -29.44 -38.82 -6.36
N TYR A 575 -28.54 -38.15 -5.65
CA TYR A 575 -28.11 -38.49 -4.30
C TYR A 575 -28.29 -37.25 -3.44
N CYS A 576 -29.15 -37.35 -2.41
CA CYS A 576 -29.43 -36.30 -1.44
C CYS A 576 -28.79 -36.57 -0.06
N THR A 577 -28.06 -37.67 0.10
CA THR A 577 -27.35 -38.02 1.34
C THR A 577 -25.92 -38.50 1.02
N PRO A 578 -24.95 -38.26 1.92
CA PRO A 578 -23.63 -38.86 1.78
C PRO A 578 -23.76 -40.39 1.84
N VAL A 579 -23.37 -41.06 0.74
CA VAL A 579 -23.19 -42.52 0.76
C VAL A 579 -22.08 -42.81 1.77
N ARG A 580 -22.37 -43.65 2.77
CA ARG A 580 -21.33 -44.27 3.58
C ARG A 580 -20.70 -45.37 2.72
N ASP A 581 -19.39 -45.25 2.48
CA ASP A 581 -18.59 -46.26 1.77
C ASP A 581 -18.54 -47.60 2.54
#